data_AF-A0A1W9SFC5-F1
#
_entry.id   AF-A0A1W9SFC5-F1
#
_cell.length_a   1.000
_cell.length_b   1.000
_cell.length_c   1.000
_cell.angle_alpha   90.00
_cell.angle_beta   90.00
_cell.angle_gamma   90.00
#
_symmetry.space_group_name_H-M   'P 1'
#
loop_
_entity.id
_entity.type
_entity.pdbx_description
1 polymer ?
#
loop_
_entity_poly.entity_id
_entity_poly.type
_entity_poly.pdbx_seq_one_letter_code
_entity_poly.pdbx_strand_id
1 'polypeptide(L)'
;MVQETPRMINNALKQGQKQNLGFGEAVGKKILESDIKYKDLSILAAGYRLNIPVTVHVAIGTDIIHQHPETEGDVTGELSYRDFKIFCDQVAKLEKGSVVLNFGSAVILPEVFLKALTVARNLGFQAHGFSTANFDMLQHYRPRVNVIQRPTQTGGKGFQFTGHHEIMIPLLAASILEKI
;
A
#
# COMPACT_ATOMS: atom_id res chain seq x y z
N MET A 1 23.24 -3.76 14.88
CA MET A 1 21.94 -3.83 14.17
C MET A 1 20.93 -4.44 15.12
N VAL A 2 19.71 -3.90 15.25
CA VAL A 2 18.69 -4.49 16.13
C VAL A 2 18.27 -5.84 15.54
N GLN A 3 18.49 -6.93 16.25
CA GLN A 3 18.33 -8.29 15.73
C GLN A 3 16.88 -8.78 15.77
N GLU A 4 16.12 -8.40 16.80
CA GLU A 4 14.79 -8.95 17.06
C GLU A 4 13.77 -8.61 15.97
N THR A 5 13.66 -7.33 15.57
CA THR A 5 12.63 -6.90 14.61
C THR A 5 12.83 -7.51 13.22
N PRO A 6 14.00 -7.43 12.58
CA PRO A 6 14.21 -8.05 11.27
C PRO A 6 14.02 -9.57 11.32
N ARG A 7 14.45 -10.22 12.40
CA ARG A 7 14.23 -11.66 12.61
C ARG A 7 12.75 -12.00 12.72
N MET A 8 11.99 -11.24 13.50
CA MET A 8 10.55 -11.45 13.64
C MET A 8 9.82 -11.29 12.31
N ILE A 9 10.14 -10.22 11.55
CA ILE A 9 9.54 -9.96 10.23
C ILE A 9 9.92 -11.08 9.25
N ASN A 10 11.20 -11.43 9.11
CA ASN A 10 11.62 -12.49 8.19
C ASN A 10 10.95 -13.84 8.52
N ASN A 11 10.81 -14.19 9.80
CA ASN A 11 10.08 -15.38 10.20
C ASN A 11 8.58 -15.30 9.88
N ALA A 12 7.95 -14.13 10.04
CA ALA A 12 6.58 -13.91 9.63
C ALA A 12 6.39 -14.13 8.13
N LEU A 13 7.31 -13.61 7.31
CA LEU A 13 7.26 -13.76 5.85
C LEU A 13 7.40 -15.23 5.42
N LYS A 14 8.34 -15.98 6.01
CA LYS A 14 8.53 -17.42 5.74
C LYS A 14 7.27 -18.23 6.10
N GLN A 15 6.61 -17.89 7.21
CA GLN A 15 5.36 -18.52 7.60
C GLN A 15 4.20 -18.13 6.67
N GLY A 16 4.12 -16.84 6.31
CA GLY A 16 3.12 -16.31 5.39
C GLY A 16 3.20 -16.93 3.99
N GLN A 17 4.41 -17.19 3.50
CA GLN A 17 4.63 -17.88 2.22
C GLN A 17 3.96 -19.26 2.20
N LYS A 18 4.16 -20.06 3.26
CA LYS A 18 3.56 -21.39 3.42
C LYS A 18 2.04 -21.36 3.54
N GLN A 19 1.49 -20.22 3.96
CA GLN A 19 0.06 -20.00 4.15
C GLN A 19 -0.59 -19.25 2.98
N ASN A 20 0.15 -18.99 1.89
CA ASN A 20 -0.30 -18.20 0.75
C ASN A 20 -0.74 -16.76 1.09
N LEU A 21 -0.20 -16.17 2.16
CA LEU A 21 -0.49 -14.80 2.57
C LEU A 21 0.31 -13.78 1.77
N GLY A 22 -0.24 -12.57 1.68
CA GLY A 22 0.50 -11.39 1.25
C GLY A 22 1.62 -10.97 2.21
N PHE A 23 2.51 -10.06 1.80
CA PHE A 23 3.56 -9.54 2.70
C PHE A 23 2.93 -8.79 3.88
N GLY A 24 2.06 -7.81 3.59
CA GLY A 24 1.42 -7.01 4.64
C GLY A 24 0.53 -7.86 5.55
N GLU A 25 -0.17 -8.83 4.96
CA GLU A 25 -1.00 -9.79 5.68
C GLU A 25 -0.19 -10.68 6.62
N ALA A 26 0.93 -11.25 6.15
CA ALA A 26 1.80 -12.11 6.94
C ALA A 26 2.36 -11.40 8.18
N VAL A 27 2.82 -10.16 8.00
CA VAL A 27 3.33 -9.34 9.11
C VAL A 27 2.19 -8.90 10.03
N GLY A 28 1.06 -8.48 9.47
CA GLY A 28 -0.13 -8.09 10.24
C GLY A 28 -0.65 -9.21 11.15
N LYS A 29 -0.76 -10.42 10.61
CA LYS A 29 -1.09 -11.64 11.36
C LYS A 29 -0.12 -11.88 12.49
N LYS A 30 1.19 -11.85 12.20
CA LYS A 30 2.23 -12.09 13.21
C LYS A 30 2.17 -11.09 14.37
N ILE A 31 1.94 -9.80 14.06
CA ILE A 31 1.79 -8.76 15.09
C ILE A 31 0.55 -9.03 15.93
N LEU A 32 -0.60 -9.34 15.30
CA LEU A 32 -1.85 -9.58 16.00
C LEU A 32 -1.78 -10.79 16.97
N GLU A 33 -1.13 -11.87 16.54
CA GLU A 33 -0.95 -13.11 17.32
C GLU A 33 0.15 -13.03 18.39
N SER A 34 0.92 -11.93 18.43
CA SER A 34 2.00 -11.74 19.40
C SER A 34 1.54 -11.06 20.70
N ASP A 35 2.38 -11.11 21.74
CA ASP A 35 2.19 -10.39 23.02
C ASP A 35 2.79 -8.96 22.99
N ILE A 36 2.96 -8.36 21.81
CA ILE A 36 3.49 -7.00 21.68
C ILE A 36 2.50 -6.00 22.30
N LYS A 37 2.97 -5.23 23.28
CA LYS A 37 2.18 -4.27 24.07
C LYS A 37 1.33 -3.30 23.23
N TYR A 38 1.83 -2.85 22.09
CA TYR A 38 1.18 -1.82 21.26
C TYR A 38 0.68 -2.37 19.91
N LYS A 39 0.38 -3.67 19.82
CA LYS A 39 -0.10 -4.29 18.57
C LYS A 39 -1.36 -3.63 18.01
N ASP A 40 -2.20 -3.06 18.87
CA ASP A 40 -3.43 -2.36 18.46
C ASP A 40 -3.18 -1.03 17.73
N LEU A 41 -1.97 -0.46 17.82
CA LEU A 41 -1.57 0.72 17.05
C LEU A 41 -1.04 0.38 15.64
N SER A 42 -0.85 -0.90 15.33
CA SER A 42 -0.31 -1.33 14.03
C SER A 42 -1.38 -1.34 12.94
N ILE A 43 -1.15 -0.59 11.88
CA ILE A 43 -2.00 -0.59 10.67
C ILE A 43 -2.04 -1.99 10.03
N LEU A 44 -0.91 -2.71 10.03
CA LEU A 44 -0.85 -4.07 9.48
C LEU A 44 -1.71 -5.04 10.30
N ALA A 45 -1.64 -4.96 11.63
CA ALA A 45 -2.45 -5.80 12.50
C ALA A 45 -3.94 -5.45 12.41
N ALA A 46 -4.27 -4.15 12.33
CA ALA A 46 -5.63 -3.68 12.13
C ALA A 46 -6.21 -4.16 10.79
N GLY A 47 -5.43 -4.09 9.71
CA GLY A 47 -5.82 -4.60 8.39
C GLY A 47 -6.16 -6.09 8.42
N TYR A 48 -5.28 -6.90 9.01
CA TYR A 48 -5.52 -8.33 9.19
C TYR A 48 -6.78 -8.60 10.04
N ARG A 49 -6.92 -7.93 11.19
CA ARG A 49 -8.06 -8.08 12.10
C ARG A 49 -9.40 -7.72 11.44
N LEU A 50 -9.42 -6.68 10.61
CA LEU A 50 -10.63 -6.16 9.96
C LEU A 50 -10.90 -6.78 8.58
N ASN A 51 -10.09 -7.75 8.14
CA ASN A 51 -10.12 -8.30 6.79
C ASN A 51 -10.02 -7.22 5.69
N ILE A 52 -9.22 -6.17 5.94
CA ILE A 52 -8.93 -5.11 4.98
C ILE A 52 -7.54 -5.40 4.40
N PRO A 53 -7.41 -5.62 3.07
CA PRO A 53 -6.12 -5.88 2.45
C PRO A 53 -5.13 -4.74 2.70
N VAL A 54 -3.96 -5.08 3.24
CA VAL A 54 -2.81 -4.17 3.32
C VAL A 54 -1.67 -4.82 2.57
N THR A 55 -1.21 -4.15 1.51
CA THR A 55 -0.16 -4.66 0.63
C THR A 55 1.14 -3.89 0.83
N VAL A 56 2.28 -4.59 0.76
CA VAL A 56 3.63 -4.05 0.85
C VAL A 56 4.36 -4.38 -0.44
N HIS A 57 4.70 -3.35 -1.19
CA HIS A 57 5.41 -3.46 -2.46
C HIS A 57 6.89 -3.15 -2.25
N VAL A 58 7.68 -4.21 -2.11
CA VAL A 58 9.06 -4.14 -1.65
C VAL A 58 9.98 -3.65 -2.75
N ALA A 59 10.78 -2.63 -2.44
CA ALA A 59 11.98 -2.28 -3.20
C ALA A 59 13.18 -2.89 -2.48
N ILE A 60 13.75 -3.96 -3.03
CA ILE A 60 14.84 -4.69 -2.36
C ILE A 60 16.04 -3.76 -2.17
N GLY A 61 16.55 -3.72 -0.94
CA GLY A 61 17.65 -2.85 -0.52
C GLY A 61 17.22 -1.50 0.07
N THR A 62 15.93 -1.12 0.02
CA THR A 62 15.47 0.12 0.66
C THR A 62 15.19 -0.06 2.15
N ASP A 63 14.69 -1.23 2.54
CA ASP A 63 14.33 -1.51 3.92
C ASP A 63 15.47 -2.16 4.70
N ILE A 64 15.60 -1.81 5.98
CA ILE A 64 16.64 -2.34 6.87
C ILE A 64 16.58 -3.86 7.03
N ILE A 65 15.41 -4.47 6.82
CA ILE A 65 15.25 -5.91 6.96
C ILE A 65 16.07 -6.67 5.93
N HIS A 66 16.31 -6.09 4.74
CA HIS A 66 17.03 -6.75 3.64
C HIS A 66 18.52 -6.96 3.93
N GLN A 67 19.08 -6.22 4.89
CA GLN A 67 20.48 -6.34 5.30
C GLN A 67 20.67 -7.48 6.30
N HIS A 68 19.58 -8.05 6.83
CA HIS A 68 19.63 -9.10 7.84
C HIS A 68 19.95 -10.46 7.18
N PRO A 69 20.84 -11.29 7.76
CA PRO A 69 21.27 -12.56 7.17
C PRO A 69 20.16 -13.60 7.01
N GLU A 70 19.06 -13.48 7.75
CA GLU A 70 17.89 -14.36 7.61
C GLU A 70 16.96 -13.98 6.44
N THR A 71 17.28 -12.92 5.70
CA THR A 71 16.47 -12.48 4.55
C THR A 71 16.57 -13.48 3.42
N GLU A 72 15.41 -13.91 2.95
CA GLU A 72 15.27 -14.81 1.79
C GLU A 72 14.61 -14.03 0.65
N GLY A 73 15.34 -13.88 -0.46
CA GLY A 73 14.93 -13.04 -1.58
C GLY A 73 13.75 -13.61 -2.36
N ASP A 74 13.66 -14.94 -2.46
CA ASP A 74 12.52 -15.67 -3.02
C ASP A 74 11.25 -15.49 -2.16
N VAL A 75 11.37 -15.56 -0.84
CA VAL A 75 10.26 -15.29 0.09
C VAL A 75 9.78 -13.84 -0.06
N THR A 76 10.71 -12.88 -0.01
CA THR A 76 10.39 -11.46 -0.12
C THR A 76 9.76 -11.13 -1.47
N GLY A 77 10.35 -11.65 -2.55
CA GLY A 77 9.86 -11.46 -3.91
C GLY A 77 8.47 -12.08 -4.13
N GLU A 78 8.25 -13.31 -3.68
CA GLU A 78 6.95 -14.00 -3.82
C GLU A 78 5.85 -13.25 -3.06
N LEU A 79 6.09 -12.84 -1.82
CA LEU A 79 5.07 -12.16 -1.01
C LEU A 79 4.78 -10.75 -1.55
N SER A 80 5.81 -10.00 -1.98
CA SER A 80 5.62 -8.70 -2.62
C SER A 80 4.86 -8.81 -3.96
N TYR A 81 5.13 -9.87 -4.74
CA TYR A 81 4.41 -10.14 -5.98
C TYR A 81 2.95 -10.55 -5.73
N ARG A 82 2.71 -11.34 -4.68
CA ARG A 82 1.34 -11.67 -4.24
C ARG A 82 0.57 -10.43 -3.82
N ASP A 83 1.21 -9.53 -3.08
CA ASP A 83 0.65 -8.23 -2.71
C ASP A 83 0.34 -7.36 -3.94
N PHE A 84 1.17 -7.40 -4.98
CA PHE A 84 0.83 -6.77 -6.26
C PHE A 84 -0.45 -7.35 -6.88
N LYS A 85 -0.62 -8.69 -6.90
CA LYS A 85 -1.85 -9.32 -7.40
C LYS A 85 -3.09 -8.95 -6.58
N ILE A 86 -2.97 -8.94 -5.26
CA ILE A 86 -4.04 -8.48 -4.34
C ILE A 86 -4.41 -7.03 -4.66
N PHE A 87 -3.42 -6.17 -4.85
CA PHE A 87 -3.67 -4.77 -5.19
C PHE A 87 -4.32 -4.61 -6.57
N CYS A 88 -3.92 -5.41 -7.58
CA CYS A 88 -4.62 -5.47 -8.86
C CYS A 88 -6.10 -5.82 -8.72
N ASP A 89 -6.44 -6.79 -7.87
CA ASP A 89 -7.84 -7.16 -7.57
C ASP A 89 -8.61 -5.99 -6.92
N GLN A 90 -8.00 -5.25 -6.00
CA GLN A 90 -8.62 -4.06 -5.42
C GLN A 90 -8.81 -2.94 -6.46
N VAL A 91 -7.83 -2.72 -7.33
CA VAL A 91 -7.91 -1.71 -8.40
C VAL A 91 -8.96 -2.09 -9.45
N ALA A 92 -9.17 -3.38 -9.71
CA ALA A 92 -10.22 -3.85 -10.61
C ALA A 92 -11.64 -3.53 -10.11
N LYS A 93 -11.80 -3.33 -8.80
CA LYS A 93 -13.07 -2.96 -8.15
C LYS A 93 -13.33 -1.44 -8.13
N LEU A 94 -12.43 -0.62 -8.67
CA LEU A 94 -12.65 0.82 -8.76
C LEU A 94 -13.83 1.13 -9.69
N GLU A 95 -14.75 1.93 -9.18
CA GLU A 95 -15.95 2.37 -9.88
C GLU A 95 -16.10 3.90 -9.83
N LYS A 96 -17.16 4.40 -10.49
CA LYS A 96 -17.47 5.83 -10.46
C LYS A 96 -17.79 6.26 -9.03
N GLY A 97 -16.99 7.20 -8.51
CA GLY A 97 -17.11 7.69 -7.13
C GLY A 97 -16.07 7.09 -6.17
N SER A 98 -15.34 6.03 -6.56
CA SER A 98 -14.18 5.56 -5.79
C SER A 98 -13.09 6.64 -5.73
N VAL A 99 -12.24 6.56 -4.70
CA VAL A 99 -11.14 7.50 -4.47
C VAL A 99 -9.84 6.73 -4.25
N VAL A 100 -8.78 7.14 -4.97
CA VAL A 100 -7.41 6.65 -4.76
C VAL A 100 -6.55 7.76 -4.19
N LEU A 101 -5.88 7.50 -3.07
CA LEU A 101 -5.04 8.47 -2.38
C LEU A 101 -3.57 8.04 -2.46
N ASN A 102 -2.69 8.96 -2.83
CA ASN A 102 -1.24 8.79 -2.74
C ASN A 102 -0.68 9.73 -1.66
N PHE A 103 -0.10 9.16 -0.61
CA PHE A 103 0.53 9.90 0.49
C PHE A 103 2.04 9.73 0.43
N GLY A 104 2.77 10.80 0.06
CA GLY A 104 4.23 10.89 0.18
C GLY A 104 5.06 9.92 -0.67
N SER A 105 4.44 9.07 -1.50
CA SER A 105 5.18 8.16 -2.37
C SER A 105 5.49 8.83 -3.70
N ALA A 106 6.76 9.17 -3.91
CA ALA A 106 7.23 9.80 -5.14
C ALA A 106 7.47 8.79 -6.29
N VAL A 107 7.64 7.50 -6.00
CA VAL A 107 8.04 6.48 -7.00
C VAL A 107 7.24 5.19 -6.87
N ILE A 108 7.37 4.45 -5.76
CA ILE A 108 6.89 3.06 -5.65
C ILE A 108 5.37 2.97 -5.90
N LEU A 109 4.56 3.69 -5.12
CA LEU A 109 3.10 3.61 -5.26
C LEU A 109 2.60 4.18 -6.61
N PRO A 110 3.08 5.33 -7.12
CA PRO A 110 2.73 5.80 -8.45
C PRO A 110 3.00 4.78 -9.57
N GLU A 111 4.15 4.08 -9.51
CA GLU A 111 4.48 3.07 -10.50
C GLU A 111 3.60 1.83 -10.34
N VAL A 112 3.50 1.28 -9.12
CA VAL A 112 2.67 0.10 -8.83
C VAL A 112 1.20 0.32 -9.22
N PHE A 113 0.62 1.47 -8.83
CA PHE A 113 -0.76 1.81 -9.16
C PHE A 113 -1.01 1.87 -10.66
N LEU A 114 -0.13 2.51 -11.43
CA LEU A 114 -0.29 2.59 -12.88
C LEU A 114 -0.28 1.19 -13.54
N LYS A 115 0.52 0.25 -13.02
CA LYS A 115 0.62 -1.11 -13.57
C LYS A 115 -0.60 -1.93 -13.16
N ALA A 116 -1.04 -1.82 -11.90
CA ALA A 116 -2.27 -2.45 -11.43
C ALA A 116 -3.50 -1.97 -12.23
N LEU A 117 -3.59 -0.67 -12.50
CA LEU A 117 -4.66 -0.09 -13.32
C LEU A 117 -4.61 -0.59 -14.76
N THR A 118 -3.42 -0.72 -15.33
CA THR A 118 -3.23 -1.30 -16.67
C THR A 118 -3.69 -2.76 -16.70
N VAL A 119 -3.32 -3.56 -15.71
CA VAL A 119 -3.76 -4.96 -15.57
C VAL A 119 -5.29 -5.03 -15.50
N ALA A 120 -5.91 -4.25 -14.61
CA ALA A 120 -7.36 -4.23 -14.45
C ALA A 120 -8.09 -3.90 -15.77
N ARG A 121 -7.68 -2.83 -16.45
CA ARG A 121 -8.32 -2.40 -17.71
C ARG A 121 -8.10 -3.40 -18.84
N ASN A 122 -6.91 -3.99 -18.94
CA ASN A 122 -6.60 -4.99 -19.97
C ASN A 122 -7.37 -6.30 -19.77
N LEU A 123 -7.76 -6.62 -18.53
CA LEU A 123 -8.62 -7.76 -18.22
C LEU A 123 -10.13 -7.45 -18.40
N GLY A 124 -10.48 -6.25 -18.86
CA GLY A 124 -11.87 -5.84 -19.15
C GLY A 124 -12.64 -5.27 -17.97
N PHE A 125 -12.00 -5.05 -16.81
CA PHE A 125 -12.64 -4.34 -15.70
C PHE A 125 -12.79 -2.85 -16.02
N GLN A 126 -13.83 -2.22 -15.45
CA GLN A 126 -14.13 -0.82 -15.71
C GLN A 126 -12.98 0.08 -15.23
N ALA A 127 -12.73 0.18 -13.92
CA ALA A 127 -11.65 1.01 -13.37
C ALA A 127 -11.53 2.40 -14.07
N HIS A 128 -12.68 3.07 -14.19
CA HIS A 128 -12.85 4.39 -14.82
C HIS A 128 -13.79 5.26 -13.97
N GLY A 129 -13.66 6.58 -14.05
CA GLY A 129 -14.56 7.51 -13.36
C GLY A 129 -14.29 7.68 -11.86
N PHE A 130 -13.20 7.12 -11.34
CA PHE A 130 -12.75 7.33 -9.96
C PHE A 130 -11.95 8.63 -9.82
N SER A 131 -11.93 9.21 -8.63
CA SER A 131 -11.10 10.38 -8.33
C SER A 131 -9.77 9.98 -7.72
N THR A 132 -8.75 10.80 -7.92
CA THR A 132 -7.43 10.59 -7.30
C THR A 132 -6.98 11.83 -6.56
N ALA A 133 -6.19 11.64 -5.50
CA ALA A 133 -5.54 12.75 -4.83
C ALA A 133 -4.10 12.40 -4.45
N ASN A 134 -3.20 13.36 -4.62
CA ASN A 134 -1.80 13.26 -4.25
C ASN A 134 -1.50 14.27 -3.14
N PHE A 135 -0.97 13.77 -2.03
CA PHE A 135 -0.56 14.54 -0.86
C PHE A 135 0.94 14.43 -0.68
N ASP A 136 1.65 15.55 -0.85
CA ASP A 136 3.10 15.59 -0.70
C ASP A 136 3.57 16.97 -0.24
N MET A 137 4.73 17.05 0.41
CA MET A 137 5.37 18.31 0.73
C MET A 137 5.97 18.95 -0.52
N LEU A 138 6.38 18.12 -1.49
CA LEU A 138 6.99 18.54 -2.75
C LEU A 138 6.26 17.99 -3.96
N GLN A 139 6.20 18.81 -5.01
CA GLN A 139 5.50 18.45 -6.24
C GLN A 139 6.39 17.62 -7.18
N HIS A 140 6.19 16.31 -7.17
CA HIS A 140 6.93 15.37 -8.01
C HIS A 140 6.24 15.11 -9.35
N TYR A 141 7.03 14.87 -10.40
CA TYR A 141 6.48 14.60 -11.74
C TYR A 141 5.75 13.26 -11.81
N ARG A 142 6.27 12.19 -11.18
CA ARG A 142 5.68 10.85 -11.27
C ARG A 142 4.28 10.81 -10.64
N PRO A 143 4.02 11.28 -9.42
CA PRO A 143 2.67 11.30 -8.88
C PRO A 143 1.72 12.18 -9.71
N ARG A 144 2.19 13.35 -10.17
CA ARG A 144 1.39 14.22 -11.05
C ARG A 144 0.94 13.50 -12.32
N VAL A 145 1.83 12.75 -12.97
CA VAL A 145 1.50 12.08 -14.24
C VAL A 145 0.78 10.74 -14.01
N ASN A 146 1.30 9.90 -13.11
CA ASN A 146 0.89 8.51 -12.95
C ASN A 146 -0.25 8.29 -11.94
N VAL A 147 -0.53 9.26 -11.06
CA VAL A 147 -1.66 9.22 -10.12
C VAL A 147 -2.74 10.22 -10.51
N ILE A 148 -2.35 11.45 -10.87
CA ILE A 148 -3.32 12.54 -11.09
C ILE A 148 -3.79 12.62 -12.54
N GLN A 149 -2.90 12.65 -13.53
CA GLN A 149 -3.30 12.93 -14.91
C GLN A 149 -3.79 11.68 -15.65
N ARG A 150 -2.92 10.69 -15.87
CA ARG A 150 -3.23 9.52 -16.71
C ARG A 150 -4.42 8.69 -16.17
N PRO A 151 -4.54 8.42 -14.86
CA PRO A 151 -5.62 7.57 -14.36
C PRO A 151 -7.02 8.16 -14.56
N THR A 152 -7.16 9.49 -14.50
CA THR A 152 -8.45 10.19 -14.56
C THR A 152 -8.77 10.79 -15.94
N GLN A 153 -7.92 10.60 -16.95
CA GLN A 153 -8.13 11.13 -18.32
C GLN A 153 -9.45 10.64 -18.95
N THR A 154 -9.84 9.42 -18.61
CA THR A 154 -11.04 8.74 -19.10
C THR A 154 -12.25 8.96 -18.18
N GLY A 155 -12.20 9.95 -17.30
CA GLY A 155 -13.25 10.30 -16.34
C GLY A 155 -12.76 10.28 -14.89
N GLY A 156 -13.38 11.14 -14.06
CA GLY A 156 -12.97 11.37 -12.67
C GLY A 156 -12.32 12.74 -12.47
N LYS A 157 -11.76 12.99 -11.29
CA LYS A 157 -11.03 14.21 -10.95
C LYS A 157 -9.74 13.88 -10.24
N GLY A 158 -8.65 14.53 -10.66
CA GLY A 158 -7.36 14.45 -9.99
C GLY A 158 -7.12 15.70 -9.13
N PHE A 159 -6.70 15.50 -7.87
CA PHE A 159 -6.43 16.56 -6.91
C PHE A 159 -4.97 16.53 -6.46
N GLN A 160 -4.36 17.70 -6.32
CA GLN A 160 -2.96 17.83 -5.92
C GLN A 160 -2.87 18.75 -4.71
N PHE A 161 -2.47 18.20 -3.57
CA PHE A 161 -2.32 18.92 -2.31
C PHE A 161 -0.85 19.01 -1.93
N THR A 162 -0.34 20.23 -1.76
CA THR A 162 1.01 20.49 -1.27
C THR A 162 0.95 20.86 0.19
N GLY A 163 1.63 20.11 1.06
CA GLY A 163 1.69 20.44 2.48
C GLY A 163 2.29 19.34 3.33
N HIS A 164 2.56 19.69 4.58
CA HIS A 164 3.08 18.81 5.61
C HIS A 164 2.08 17.69 5.96
N HIS A 165 2.51 16.42 5.92
CA HIS A 165 1.63 15.28 6.16
C HIS A 165 1.05 15.25 7.57
N GLU A 166 1.83 15.72 8.54
CA GLU A 166 1.44 15.90 9.94
C GLU A 166 0.26 16.86 10.12
N ILE A 167 -0.03 17.71 9.14
CA ILE A 167 -1.20 18.60 9.12
C ILE A 167 -2.27 18.04 8.18
N MET A 168 -1.88 17.69 6.96
CA MET A 168 -2.82 17.33 5.89
C MET A 168 -3.58 16.03 6.17
N ILE A 169 -2.93 15.01 6.73
CA ILE A 169 -3.58 13.73 7.01
C ILE A 169 -4.61 13.87 8.15
N PRO A 170 -4.28 14.48 9.31
CA PRO A 170 -5.28 14.73 10.35
C PRO A 170 -6.45 15.61 9.89
N LEU A 171 -6.19 16.66 9.10
CA LEU A 171 -7.27 17.51 8.58
C LEU A 171 -8.21 16.77 7.63
N LEU A 172 -7.66 15.92 6.76
CA LEU A 172 -8.47 15.08 5.87
C LEU A 172 -9.32 14.11 6.69
N ALA A 173 -8.72 13.44 7.68
CA ALA A 173 -9.43 12.53 8.56
C ALA A 173 -10.56 13.25 9.31
N ALA A 174 -10.28 14.39 9.93
CA ALA A 174 -11.28 15.20 10.64
C ALA A 174 -12.42 15.65 9.71
N SER A 175 -12.10 16.12 8.50
CA SER A 175 -13.11 16.56 7.51
C SER A 175 -14.01 15.42 7.02
N ILE A 176 -13.51 14.19 7.00
CA ILE A 176 -14.32 13.00 6.67
C ILE A 176 -15.22 12.64 7.86
N LEU A 177 -14.65 12.60 9.07
CA LEU A 177 -15.38 12.24 10.28
C LEU A 177 -16.48 13.24 10.64
N GLU A 178 -16.32 14.53 10.31
CA GLU A 178 -17.37 15.54 10.53
C GLU A 178 -18.59 15.34 9.62
N LYS A 179 -18.44 14.62 8.50
CA LYS A 179 -19.50 14.41 7.50
C LYS A 179 -20.21 13.06 7.61
N ILE A 180 -19.78 12.18 8.51
CA ILE A 180 -20.36 10.86 8.79
C ILE A 180 -21.14 10.94 10.09
#